data_AF-A0A7X6WU55-F1
#
_entry.id   AF-A0A7X6WU55-F1
#
_cell.length_a   1.000
_cell.length_b   1.000
_cell.length_c   1.000
_cell.angle_alpha   90.00
_cell.angle_beta   90.00
_cell.angle_gamma   90.00
#
_symmetry.space_group_name_H-M   'P 1'
#
loop_
_entity.id
_entity.type
_entity.pdbx_description
1 polymer ?
#
loop_
_entity_poly.entity_id
_entity_poly.type
_entity_poly.pdbx_seq_one_letter_code
_entity_poly.pdbx_strand_id
1 'polypeptide(L)'
;MKSEQQINFPTGISEKEGEHRHPDYDLIAEKILISRATTTEQFGSPNVVRAAKHLYASLYRPEDIESLIDPNPKFPNRMQVLKTSLSKSIDRIPSEEEFVAGVRYAMTHKVDFGQCASPEARKTLQDVMGRSERTVIWTDGDAEGVPEHNLPGSKEQLSKLASAQFYNRMRRDIAKEKGIDHKEVLSIVAIEGKMKFIPDIVKKFRENGIERIVIVEDRVKNLSKAMDLMRQTDNDTDVFPVWIRRGQFSDKIEKGKTLDEWARELHAINDISELIPLLEENNVFDKKVGSIFDLDGPLHDDDLRKKIQTEVVIKYLQEKNWI
;
A
#
# COMPACT_ATOMS: atom_id res chain seq x y z
N MET A 1 -37.16 14.79 9.75
CA MET A 1 -36.35 13.59 10.03
C MET A 1 -36.26 12.80 8.73
N LYS A 2 -35.12 12.89 8.02
CA LYS A 2 -34.86 12.09 6.81
C LYS A 2 -34.06 10.86 7.23
N SER A 3 -34.55 9.70 6.83
CA SER A 3 -34.00 8.37 7.13
C SER A 3 -32.56 8.22 6.63
N GLU A 4 -31.66 7.80 7.52
CA GLU A 4 -30.31 7.35 7.19
C GLU A 4 -30.40 6.11 6.29
N GLN A 5 -29.97 6.23 5.03
CA GLN A 5 -29.72 5.07 4.19
C GLN A 5 -28.37 4.48 4.60
N GLN A 6 -28.40 3.38 5.36
CA GLN A 6 -27.22 2.53 5.56
C GLN A 6 -26.76 1.99 4.20
N ILE A 7 -25.59 2.45 3.76
CA ILE A 7 -24.92 1.93 2.57
C ILE A 7 -24.28 0.59 2.98
N ASN A 8 -24.91 -0.52 2.62
CA ASN A 8 -24.32 -1.84 2.76
C ASN A 8 -23.17 -1.98 1.75
N PHE A 9 -21.93 -1.99 2.24
CA PHE A 9 -20.79 -2.45 1.48
C PHE A 9 -20.87 -3.99 1.40
N PRO A 10 -20.92 -4.60 0.21
CA PRO A 10 -20.74 -6.05 0.12
C PRO A 10 -19.32 -6.37 0.58
N THR A 11 -19.20 -6.91 1.79
CA THR A 11 -18.00 -7.61 2.23
C THR A 11 -17.91 -8.85 1.36
N GLY A 12 -17.02 -8.83 0.36
CA GLY A 12 -16.77 -9.94 -0.57
C GLY A 12 -16.17 -11.20 0.06
N ILE A 13 -16.42 -11.45 1.35
CA ILE A 13 -16.06 -12.70 2.00
C ILE A 13 -17.26 -13.64 1.82
N SER A 14 -17.25 -14.35 0.70
CA SER A 14 -18.05 -15.56 0.56
C SER A 14 -17.58 -16.54 1.63
N GLU A 15 -18.43 -16.84 2.61
CA GLU A 15 -18.28 -17.87 3.66
C GLU A 15 -18.27 -19.31 3.09
N LYS A 16 -17.49 -19.56 2.04
CA LYS A 16 -17.23 -20.90 1.46
C LYS A 16 -15.75 -21.29 1.56
N GLU A 17 -15.00 -20.74 2.50
CA GLU A 17 -13.58 -21.08 2.71
C GLU A 17 -13.42 -22.31 3.63
N GLY A 18 -13.99 -23.44 3.20
CA GLY A 18 -13.74 -24.75 3.80
C GLY A 18 -13.14 -25.78 2.82
N GLU A 19 -13.05 -25.46 1.53
CA GLU A 19 -12.66 -26.42 0.50
C GLU A 19 -11.15 -26.33 0.19
N HIS A 20 -10.42 -27.34 0.69
CA HIS A 20 -9.05 -27.74 0.33
C HIS A 20 -7.88 -26.78 0.64
N ARG A 21 -7.64 -26.52 1.94
CA ARG A 21 -6.34 -25.99 2.40
C ARG A 21 -5.22 -27.02 2.18
N HIS A 22 -4.10 -26.60 1.58
CA HIS A 22 -2.93 -27.47 1.37
C HIS A 22 -2.40 -28.01 2.71
N PRO A 23 -1.96 -29.28 2.81
CA PRO A 23 -1.42 -29.83 4.07
C PRO A 23 -0.25 -29.01 4.65
N ASP A 24 0.62 -28.49 3.78
CA ASP A 24 1.77 -27.65 4.17
C ASP A 24 1.49 -26.15 4.10
N TYR A 25 0.22 -25.73 4.19
CA TYR A 25 -0.16 -24.33 4.01
C TYR A 25 0.68 -23.37 4.86
N ASP A 26 0.86 -23.67 6.14
CA ASP A 26 1.57 -22.78 7.07
C ASP A 26 3.06 -22.66 6.73
N LEU A 27 3.68 -23.77 6.31
CA LEU A 27 5.07 -23.79 5.84
C LEU A 27 5.22 -22.95 4.57
N ILE A 28 4.31 -23.09 3.60
CA ILE A 28 4.34 -22.34 2.34
C ILE A 28 4.11 -20.85 2.59
N ALA A 29 3.16 -20.51 3.47
CA ALA A 29 2.91 -19.14 3.89
C ALA A 29 4.16 -18.51 4.52
N GLU A 30 4.83 -19.23 5.41
CA GLU A 30 6.06 -18.75 6.05
C GLU A 30 7.21 -18.58 5.04
N LYS A 31 7.39 -19.53 4.10
CA LYS A 31 8.35 -19.40 2.99
C LYS A 31 8.09 -18.16 2.13
N ILE A 32 6.82 -17.84 1.84
CA ILE A 32 6.43 -16.61 1.10
C ILE A 32 6.80 -15.35 1.92
N LEU A 33 6.44 -15.31 3.20
CA LEU A 33 6.72 -14.16 4.07
C LEU A 33 8.22 -13.91 4.21
N ILE A 34 9.01 -14.97 4.42
CA ILE A 34 10.47 -14.89 4.49
C ILE A 34 11.03 -14.39 3.15
N SER A 35 10.63 -15.00 2.04
CA SER A 35 11.12 -14.65 0.70
C SER A 35 10.87 -13.19 0.36
N ARG A 36 9.78 -12.61 0.85
CA ARG A 36 9.48 -11.17 0.71
C ARG A 36 10.28 -10.29 1.66
N ALA A 37 10.54 -10.76 2.87
CA ALA A 37 11.21 -9.98 3.90
C ALA A 37 12.73 -9.90 3.67
N THR A 38 13.31 -10.87 2.96
CA THR A 38 14.76 -10.96 2.70
C THR A 38 15.19 -10.25 1.42
N THR A 39 14.27 -9.70 0.62
CA THR A 39 14.58 -8.89 -0.57
C THR A 39 14.66 -7.40 -0.23
N THR A 40 15.47 -7.03 0.77
CA THR A 40 15.51 -5.67 1.34
C THR A 40 15.68 -4.54 0.30
N GLU A 41 14.94 -3.46 0.52
CA GLU A 41 15.11 -2.09 -0.03
C GLU A 41 14.89 -1.79 -1.54
N GLN A 42 14.11 -2.57 -2.30
CA GLN A 42 13.59 -2.09 -3.60
C GLN A 42 12.05 -2.06 -3.60
N PHE A 43 11.42 -0.89 -3.70
CA PHE A 43 9.96 -0.84 -3.78
C PHE A 43 9.52 -1.31 -5.18
N GLY A 44 8.53 -2.20 -5.26
CA GLY A 44 7.85 -2.56 -6.51
C GLY A 44 8.22 -3.91 -7.15
N SER A 45 8.07 -4.00 -8.48
CA SER A 45 8.08 -5.20 -9.32
C SER A 45 9.39 -5.99 -9.28
N PRO A 46 10.59 -5.36 -9.25
CA PRO A 46 11.85 -6.08 -9.05
C PRO A 46 11.89 -6.89 -7.74
N ASN A 47 11.26 -6.37 -6.68
CA ASN A 47 11.18 -7.07 -5.40
C ASN A 47 10.22 -8.24 -5.44
N VAL A 48 9.10 -8.12 -6.15
CA VAL A 48 8.18 -9.23 -6.39
C VAL A 48 8.89 -10.34 -7.18
N VAL A 49 9.68 -9.98 -8.19
CA VAL A 49 10.48 -10.94 -8.98
C VAL A 49 11.50 -11.65 -8.11
N ARG A 50 12.30 -10.92 -7.31
CA ARG A 50 13.29 -11.53 -6.40
C ARG A 50 12.62 -12.44 -5.38
N ALA A 51 11.52 -11.99 -4.76
CA ALA A 51 10.79 -12.80 -3.80
C ALA A 51 10.24 -14.08 -4.44
N ALA A 52 9.76 -14.01 -5.69
CA ALA A 52 9.30 -15.18 -6.42
C ALA A 52 10.45 -16.14 -6.78
N LYS A 53 11.63 -15.64 -7.14
CA LYS A 53 12.83 -16.47 -7.35
C LYS A 53 13.28 -17.16 -6.07
N HIS A 54 13.26 -16.44 -4.95
CA HIS A 54 13.58 -17.02 -3.64
C HIS A 54 12.57 -18.11 -3.26
N LEU A 55 11.29 -17.87 -3.51
CA LEU A 55 10.25 -18.86 -3.28
C LEU A 55 10.45 -20.09 -4.17
N TYR A 56 10.77 -19.91 -5.46
CA TYR A 56 11.07 -21.01 -6.39
C TYR A 56 12.21 -21.89 -5.86
N ALA A 57 13.33 -21.27 -5.49
CA ALA A 57 14.46 -21.98 -4.91
C ALA A 57 14.06 -22.70 -3.62
N SER A 58 13.29 -22.05 -2.73
CA SER A 58 12.87 -22.66 -1.47
C SER A 58 11.93 -23.87 -1.64
N LEU A 59 11.18 -23.92 -2.73
CA LEU A 59 10.24 -24.99 -3.02
C LEU A 59 10.89 -26.15 -3.79
N TYR A 60 11.83 -25.87 -4.71
CA TYR A 60 12.33 -26.87 -5.65
C TYR A 60 13.85 -27.07 -5.66
N ARG A 61 14.62 -26.14 -5.09
CA ARG A 61 16.09 -26.17 -4.99
C ARG A 61 16.58 -25.64 -3.63
N PRO A 62 16.10 -26.20 -2.50
CA PRO A 62 16.40 -25.67 -1.17
C PRO A 62 17.91 -25.66 -0.83
N GLU A 63 18.71 -26.46 -1.54
CA GLU A 63 20.17 -26.48 -1.49
C GLU A 63 20.81 -25.15 -1.94
N ASP A 64 20.19 -24.43 -2.89
CA ASP A 64 20.74 -23.20 -3.48
C ASP A 64 20.37 -21.93 -2.67
N ILE A 65 19.51 -22.07 -1.66
CA ILE A 65 18.86 -20.96 -0.94
C ILE A 65 19.83 -20.07 -0.15
N GLU A 66 20.97 -20.63 0.31
CA GLU A 66 21.95 -19.89 1.12
C GLU A 66 22.55 -18.70 0.37
N SER A 67 22.68 -18.81 -0.95
CA SER A 67 23.25 -17.75 -1.80
C SER A 67 22.29 -16.60 -2.09
N LEU A 68 21.00 -16.76 -1.76
CA LEU A 68 19.93 -15.88 -2.19
C LEU A 68 19.36 -15.00 -1.06
N ILE A 69 19.85 -15.13 0.18
CA ILE A 69 19.11 -14.59 1.35
C ILE A 69 19.97 -13.76 2.29
N ASP A 70 19.54 -12.50 2.47
CA ASP A 70 20.08 -11.62 3.49
C ASP A 70 19.59 -11.99 4.90
N PRO A 71 20.43 -11.80 5.94
CA PRO A 71 20.01 -11.94 7.32
C PRO A 71 18.83 -11.02 7.67
N ASN A 72 17.72 -11.60 8.14
CA ASN A 72 16.57 -10.83 8.64
C ASN A 72 16.23 -11.23 10.08
N PRO A 73 16.33 -10.30 11.07
CA PRO A 73 16.08 -10.61 12.47
C PRO A 73 14.61 -10.95 12.79
N LYS A 74 13.66 -10.59 11.92
CA LYS A 74 12.25 -10.99 12.09
C LYS A 74 12.03 -12.49 11.86
N PHE A 75 12.95 -13.16 11.16
CA PHE A 75 12.88 -14.58 10.86
C PHE A 75 14.20 -15.28 11.25
N PRO A 76 14.42 -15.51 12.56
CA PRO A 76 15.64 -16.14 13.05
C PRO A 76 15.83 -17.56 12.49
N ASN A 77 14.72 -18.30 12.32
CA ASN A 77 14.72 -19.68 11.81
C ASN A 77 14.60 -19.78 10.29
N ARG A 78 14.77 -18.67 9.55
CA ARG A 78 14.51 -18.61 8.10
C ARG A 78 15.17 -19.73 7.30
N MET A 79 16.42 -20.08 7.61
CA MET A 79 17.15 -21.13 6.89
C MET A 79 16.53 -22.51 7.08
N GLN A 80 16.08 -22.81 8.31
CA GLN A 80 15.39 -24.05 8.60
C GLN A 80 14.09 -24.13 7.80
N VAL A 81 13.24 -23.10 7.91
CA VAL A 81 11.94 -23.03 7.23
C VAL A 81 12.08 -23.15 5.71
N LEU A 82 13.03 -22.42 5.13
CA LEU A 82 13.21 -22.39 3.69
C LEU A 82 13.81 -23.68 3.13
N LYS A 83 14.58 -24.44 3.93
CA LYS A 83 15.12 -25.74 3.53
C LYS A 83 14.16 -26.90 3.75
N THR A 84 13.15 -26.74 4.61
CA THR A 84 12.14 -27.78 4.86
C THR A 84 11.37 -28.09 3.56
N SER A 85 11.41 -29.34 3.12
CA SER A 85 10.66 -29.83 1.97
C SER A 85 9.15 -29.88 2.23
N LEU A 86 8.35 -29.75 1.17
CA LEU A 86 6.91 -30.00 1.26
C LEU A 86 6.63 -31.50 1.44
N SER A 87 5.48 -31.82 2.04
CA SER A 87 5.02 -33.20 2.27
C SER A 87 4.61 -33.91 0.97
N LYS A 88 4.22 -33.16 -0.05
CA LYS A 88 3.82 -33.67 -1.37
C LYS A 88 4.87 -33.38 -2.42
N SER A 89 5.10 -34.37 -3.28
CA SER A 89 5.85 -34.20 -4.52
C SER A 89 4.89 -33.80 -5.64
N ILE A 90 5.37 -32.97 -6.55
CA ILE A 90 4.63 -32.56 -7.75
C ILE A 90 5.14 -33.31 -8.97
N ASP A 91 4.24 -33.61 -9.90
CA ASP A 91 4.58 -34.36 -11.12
C ASP A 91 5.44 -33.55 -12.10
N ARG A 92 5.31 -32.22 -12.07
CA ARG A 92 6.05 -31.31 -12.95
C ARG A 92 6.43 -30.04 -12.19
N ILE A 93 7.74 -29.82 -12.07
CA ILE A 93 8.30 -28.55 -11.61
C ILE A 93 8.21 -27.53 -12.76
N PRO A 94 7.64 -26.32 -12.55
CA PRO A 94 7.63 -25.27 -13.56
C PRO A 94 9.05 -24.75 -13.82
N SER A 95 9.28 -24.10 -14.98
CA SER A 95 10.52 -23.34 -15.13
C SER A 95 10.53 -22.16 -14.15
N GLU A 96 11.72 -21.67 -13.77
CA GLU A 96 11.83 -20.49 -12.90
C GLU A 96 11.08 -19.29 -13.50
N GLU A 97 11.21 -19.07 -14.81
CA GLU A 97 10.54 -17.98 -15.52
C GLU A 97 9.00 -18.11 -15.46
N GLU A 98 8.47 -19.32 -15.69
CA GLU A 98 7.03 -19.60 -15.63
C GLU A 98 6.50 -19.39 -14.21
N PHE A 99 7.25 -19.86 -13.21
CA PHE A 99 6.90 -19.70 -11.80
C PHE A 99 6.90 -18.24 -11.36
N VAL A 100 7.97 -17.50 -11.68
CA VAL A 100 8.13 -16.08 -11.33
C VAL A 100 7.02 -15.24 -11.96
N ALA A 101 6.73 -15.46 -13.25
CA ALA A 101 5.63 -14.77 -13.92
C ALA A 101 4.27 -15.09 -13.27
N GLY A 102 4.05 -16.36 -12.90
CA GLY A 102 2.83 -16.80 -12.25
C GLY A 102 2.62 -16.22 -10.85
N VAL A 103 3.63 -16.28 -9.98
CA VAL A 103 3.58 -15.70 -8.62
C VAL A 103 3.38 -14.20 -8.69
N ARG A 104 4.10 -13.51 -9.58
CA ARG A 104 3.91 -12.08 -9.79
C ARG A 104 2.48 -11.76 -10.22
N TYR A 105 1.93 -12.49 -11.20
CA TYR A 105 0.54 -12.32 -11.61
C TYR A 105 -0.43 -12.51 -10.44
N ALA A 106 -0.25 -13.55 -9.64
CA ALA A 106 -1.07 -13.82 -8.46
C ALA A 106 -1.01 -12.66 -7.45
N MET A 107 0.18 -12.18 -7.10
CA MET A 107 0.38 -11.11 -6.11
C MET A 107 -0.16 -9.73 -6.50
N THR A 108 -0.53 -9.55 -7.77
CA THR A 108 -0.79 -8.22 -8.36
C THR A 108 -2.12 -8.09 -9.07
N HIS A 109 -2.56 -9.13 -9.77
CA HIS A 109 -3.80 -9.13 -10.56
C HIS A 109 -4.92 -9.97 -9.94
N LYS A 110 -4.59 -10.98 -9.12
CA LYS A 110 -5.60 -11.81 -8.44
C LYS A 110 -5.99 -11.32 -7.04
N VAL A 111 -5.30 -10.29 -6.53
CA VAL A 111 -5.52 -9.75 -5.19
C VAL A 111 -6.57 -8.64 -5.24
N ASP A 112 -7.61 -8.77 -4.41
CA ASP A 112 -8.56 -7.68 -4.17
C ASP A 112 -7.98 -6.70 -3.14
N PHE A 113 -7.18 -5.75 -3.63
CA PHE A 113 -6.58 -4.71 -2.78
C PHE A 113 -7.61 -3.80 -2.12
N GLY A 114 -8.87 -3.81 -2.58
CA GLY A 114 -9.94 -3.10 -1.90
C GLY A 114 -10.07 -3.52 -0.44
N GLN A 115 -9.84 -4.79 -0.14
CA GLN A 115 -9.91 -5.35 1.23
C GLN A 115 -8.82 -4.84 2.16
N CYS A 116 -7.72 -4.29 1.63
CA CYS A 116 -6.64 -3.74 2.44
C CYS A 116 -7.02 -2.41 3.11
N ALA A 117 -8.04 -1.72 2.58
CA ALA A 117 -8.59 -0.50 3.19
C ALA A 117 -9.72 -0.87 4.15
N SER A 118 -9.54 -0.55 5.44
CA SER A 118 -10.59 -0.78 6.45
C SER A 118 -11.82 0.09 6.18
N PRO A 119 -13.01 -0.29 6.69
CA PRO A 119 -14.21 0.55 6.60
C PRO A 119 -13.99 1.99 7.11
N GLU A 120 -13.23 2.14 8.19
CA GLU A 120 -12.87 3.42 8.80
C GLU A 120 -11.97 4.23 7.88
N ALA A 121 -10.92 3.63 7.31
CA ALA A 121 -10.04 4.30 6.35
C ALA A 121 -10.82 4.80 5.13
N ARG A 122 -11.75 3.99 4.62
CA ARG A 122 -12.63 4.36 3.50
C ARG A 122 -13.53 5.53 3.85
N LYS A 123 -14.16 5.49 5.03
CA LYS A 123 -15.04 6.56 5.51
C LYS A 123 -14.26 7.86 5.73
N THR A 124 -13.15 7.81 6.45
CA THR A 124 -12.29 8.97 6.69
C THR A 124 -11.82 9.60 5.38
N LEU A 125 -11.36 8.78 4.41
CA LEU A 125 -10.95 9.29 3.10
C LEU A 125 -12.12 9.98 2.40
N GLN A 126 -13.31 9.36 2.38
CA GLN A 126 -14.51 9.95 1.77
C GLN A 126 -14.87 11.29 2.42
N ASP A 127 -14.82 11.39 3.75
CA ASP A 127 -15.11 12.61 4.49
C ASP A 127 -14.10 13.73 4.17
N VAL A 128 -12.80 13.42 4.13
CA VAL A 128 -11.76 14.39 3.73
C VAL A 128 -11.91 14.81 2.27
N MET A 129 -12.17 13.87 1.36
CA MET A 129 -12.41 14.18 -0.06
C MET A 129 -13.65 15.05 -0.27
N GLY A 130 -14.70 14.83 0.53
CA GLY A 130 -15.92 15.65 0.52
C GLY A 130 -15.64 17.10 0.88
N ARG A 131 -14.70 17.35 1.81
CA ARG A 131 -14.36 18.68 2.33
C ARG A 131 -13.14 19.35 1.69
N SER A 132 -12.32 18.61 0.95
CA SER A 132 -11.17 19.14 0.21
C SER A 132 -11.58 19.65 -1.17
N GLU A 133 -10.91 20.68 -1.68
CA GLU A 133 -10.99 21.10 -3.08
C GLU A 133 -10.45 20.01 -4.01
N ARG A 134 -9.35 19.37 -3.59
CA ARG A 134 -8.71 18.30 -4.33
C ARG A 134 -8.00 17.32 -3.40
N THR A 135 -8.09 16.04 -3.71
CA THR A 135 -7.35 14.98 -3.02
C THR A 135 -6.37 14.29 -3.97
N VAL A 136 -5.18 13.99 -3.47
CA VAL A 136 -4.16 13.19 -4.15
C VAL A 136 -3.88 11.96 -3.30
N ILE A 137 -3.96 10.78 -3.89
CA ILE A 137 -3.37 9.58 -3.33
C ILE A 137 -2.04 9.38 -4.04
N TRP A 138 -0.97 9.20 -3.27
CA TRP A 138 0.32 8.83 -3.82
C TRP A 138 0.76 7.44 -3.32
N THR A 139 1.65 6.80 -4.07
CA THR A 139 2.28 5.55 -3.68
C THR A 139 3.57 5.40 -4.47
N ASP A 140 4.59 4.81 -3.85
CA ASP A 140 5.80 4.45 -4.59
C ASP A 140 5.48 3.25 -5.52
N GLY A 141 5.69 3.45 -6.81
CA GLY A 141 5.57 2.41 -7.84
C GLY A 141 6.82 2.32 -8.70
N ASP A 142 6.95 1.31 -9.54
CA ASP A 142 8.13 1.20 -10.42
C ASP A 142 8.02 2.16 -11.60
N ALA A 143 9.08 2.90 -11.93
CA ALA A 143 9.10 3.72 -13.13
C ALA A 143 9.31 2.87 -14.40
N GLU A 144 10.16 1.84 -14.32
CA GLU A 144 10.58 1.04 -15.48
C GLU A 144 9.72 -0.21 -15.71
N GLY A 145 9.09 -0.74 -14.66
CA GLY A 145 8.39 -2.02 -14.71
C GLY A 145 9.38 -3.19 -14.68
N VAL A 146 9.12 -4.24 -15.45
CA VAL A 146 10.07 -5.35 -15.64
C VAL A 146 10.33 -5.47 -17.14
N PRO A 147 11.31 -4.73 -17.68
CA PRO A 147 11.60 -4.69 -19.11
C PRO A 147 11.93 -6.06 -19.70
N GLU A 148 12.62 -6.94 -18.95
CA GLU A 148 12.97 -8.30 -19.40
C GLU A 148 11.74 -9.19 -19.65
N HIS A 149 10.56 -8.76 -19.16
CA HIS A 149 9.29 -9.46 -19.30
C HIS A 149 8.22 -8.60 -20.00
N ASN A 150 8.60 -7.53 -20.72
CA ASN A 150 7.69 -6.63 -21.45
C ASN A 150 6.56 -6.03 -20.61
N LEU A 151 6.78 -5.83 -19.31
CA LEU A 151 5.74 -5.32 -18.41
C LEU A 151 6.08 -3.89 -18.00
N PRO A 152 5.29 -2.88 -18.41
CA PRO A 152 5.63 -1.48 -18.18
C PRO A 152 5.45 -1.07 -16.71
N GLY A 153 6.29 -0.14 -16.26
CA GLY A 153 6.23 0.46 -14.92
C GLY A 153 4.90 1.15 -14.63
N SER A 154 4.63 1.40 -13.34
CA SER A 154 3.42 1.99 -12.75
C SER A 154 2.10 1.24 -12.99
N LYS A 155 1.97 0.45 -14.05
CA LYS A 155 0.73 -0.30 -14.36
C LYS A 155 0.34 -1.28 -13.25
N GLU A 156 1.31 -1.87 -12.56
CA GLU A 156 1.04 -2.80 -11.45
C GLU A 156 0.38 -2.09 -10.27
N GLN A 157 0.97 -0.99 -9.77
CA GLN A 157 0.38 -0.20 -8.68
C GLN A 157 -0.93 0.48 -9.10
N LEU A 158 -1.00 0.98 -10.33
CA LEU A 158 -2.23 1.51 -10.91
C LEU A 158 -3.30 0.42 -11.03
N SER A 159 -2.94 -0.84 -11.31
CA SER A 159 -3.88 -1.97 -11.32
C SER A 159 -4.41 -2.26 -9.92
N LYS A 160 -3.57 -2.23 -8.87
CA LYS A 160 -4.02 -2.39 -7.47
C LYS A 160 -5.06 -1.33 -7.08
N LEU A 161 -4.80 -0.09 -7.48
CA LEU A 161 -5.69 1.04 -7.24
C LEU A 161 -6.96 0.99 -8.11
N ALA A 162 -6.84 0.52 -9.36
CA ALA A 162 -7.98 0.35 -10.25
C ALA A 162 -8.89 -0.81 -9.82
N SER A 163 -8.32 -1.90 -9.28
CA SER A 163 -9.08 -3.04 -8.74
C SER A 163 -9.84 -2.65 -7.46
N ALA A 164 -9.31 -1.71 -6.69
CA ALA A 164 -10.03 -1.08 -5.58
C ALA A 164 -11.12 -0.14 -6.12
N GLN A 165 -12.21 -0.73 -6.61
CA GLN A 165 -13.34 -0.04 -7.25
C GLN A 165 -13.94 1.09 -6.40
N PHE A 166 -13.71 1.09 -5.08
CA PHE A 166 -14.24 2.09 -4.17
C PHE A 166 -13.68 3.50 -4.42
N TYR A 167 -12.40 3.68 -4.78
CA TYR A 167 -11.86 5.02 -5.10
C TYR A 167 -12.59 5.66 -6.28
N ASN A 168 -12.88 4.85 -7.31
CA ASN A 168 -13.61 5.27 -8.49
C ASN A 168 -15.08 5.59 -8.21
N ARG A 169 -15.70 4.90 -7.24
CA ARG A 169 -17.07 5.21 -6.79
C ARG A 169 -17.09 6.50 -5.97
N MET A 170 -16.27 6.61 -4.93
CA MET A 170 -16.15 7.80 -4.08
C MET A 170 -15.94 9.07 -4.90
N ARG A 171 -14.97 9.07 -5.84
CA ARG A 171 -14.71 10.27 -6.66
C ARG A 171 -15.90 10.66 -7.54
N ARG A 172 -16.72 9.69 -8.00
CA ARG A 172 -17.91 9.97 -8.83
C ARG A 172 -19.05 10.52 -7.99
N ASP A 173 -19.26 9.95 -6.81
CA ASP A 173 -20.32 10.36 -5.89
C ASP A 173 -20.07 11.81 -5.42
N ILE A 174 -18.84 12.10 -4.97
CA ILE A 174 -18.43 13.46 -4.55
C ILE A 174 -18.46 14.45 -5.72
N ALA A 175 -17.99 14.04 -6.91
CA ALA A 175 -18.04 14.92 -8.09
C ALA A 175 -19.48 15.29 -8.47
N LYS A 176 -20.41 14.34 -8.36
CA LYS A 176 -21.84 14.57 -8.58
C LYS A 176 -22.41 15.55 -7.56
N GLU A 177 -22.03 15.44 -6.29
CA GLU A 177 -22.44 16.36 -5.23
C GLU A 177 -21.89 17.78 -5.44
N LYS A 178 -20.63 17.89 -5.89
CA LYS A 178 -19.94 19.16 -6.14
C LYS A 178 -20.23 19.79 -7.51
N GLY A 179 -20.78 19.03 -8.45
CA GLY A 179 -21.02 19.50 -9.82
C GLY A 179 -19.74 19.72 -10.64
N ILE A 180 -18.68 18.95 -10.39
CA ILE A 180 -17.37 19.07 -11.06
C ILE A 180 -16.97 17.77 -11.77
N ASP A 181 -15.85 17.76 -12.52
CA ASP A 181 -15.35 16.52 -13.13
C ASP A 181 -14.77 15.59 -12.04
N HIS A 182 -15.13 14.31 -12.08
CA HIS A 182 -14.58 13.27 -11.21
C HIS A 182 -13.04 13.17 -11.20
N LYS A 183 -12.35 13.63 -12.25
CA LYS A 183 -10.89 13.73 -12.31
C LYS A 183 -10.33 14.87 -11.46
N GLU A 184 -11.14 15.87 -11.15
CA GLU A 184 -10.75 17.04 -10.33
C GLU A 184 -10.85 16.73 -8.83
N VAL A 185 -11.72 15.79 -8.44
CA VAL A 185 -11.87 15.35 -7.03
C VAL A 185 -10.66 14.58 -6.52
N LEU A 186 -10.24 13.53 -7.26
CA LEU A 186 -9.18 12.61 -6.84
C LEU A 186 -8.18 12.35 -7.95
N SER A 187 -6.91 12.59 -7.66
CA SER A 187 -5.79 12.19 -8.50
C SER A 187 -4.96 11.10 -7.84
N ILE A 188 -4.40 10.21 -8.65
CA ILE A 188 -3.54 9.12 -8.20
C ILE A 188 -2.14 9.30 -8.81
N VAL A 189 -1.12 9.23 -7.97
CA VAL A 189 0.30 9.33 -8.35
C VAL A 189 1.01 8.04 -7.93
N ALA A 190 1.33 7.16 -8.88
CA ALA A 190 1.93 5.86 -8.60
C ALA A 190 3.21 5.67 -9.45
N ILE A 191 4.37 5.97 -8.87
CA ILE A 191 5.62 6.22 -9.60
C ILE A 191 6.83 6.06 -8.68
N GLU A 192 8.02 5.89 -9.26
CA GLU A 192 9.23 5.68 -8.47
C GLU A 192 9.77 7.00 -7.92
N GLY A 193 9.96 7.05 -6.60
CA GLY A 193 10.33 8.26 -5.92
C GLY A 193 9.18 9.26 -5.94
N LYS A 194 8.03 8.87 -5.38
CA LYS A 194 6.79 9.67 -5.29
C LYS A 194 7.03 11.11 -4.82
N MET A 195 8.03 11.30 -3.96
CA MET A 195 8.47 12.60 -3.43
C MET A 195 8.87 13.62 -4.52
N LYS A 196 9.38 13.18 -5.67
CA LYS A 196 9.76 14.08 -6.79
C LYS A 196 8.58 14.87 -7.34
N PHE A 197 7.34 14.45 -7.07
CA PHE A 197 6.12 15.03 -7.60
C PHE A 197 5.42 15.98 -6.62
N ILE A 198 5.93 16.13 -5.39
CA ILE A 198 5.44 17.14 -4.46
C ILE A 198 5.42 18.54 -5.09
N PRO A 199 6.50 19.01 -5.76
CA PRO A 199 6.47 20.34 -6.38
C PRO A 199 5.34 20.52 -7.40
N ASP A 200 5.07 19.51 -8.23
CA ASP A 200 4.01 19.55 -9.23
C ASP A 200 2.61 19.54 -8.60
N ILE A 201 2.42 18.76 -7.52
CA ILE A 201 1.17 18.73 -6.76
C ILE A 201 0.92 20.10 -6.12
N VAL A 202 1.92 20.66 -5.45
CA VAL A 202 1.84 21.98 -4.78
C VAL A 202 1.55 23.08 -5.78
N LYS A 203 2.25 23.09 -6.93
CA LYS A 203 1.99 24.06 -8.00
C LYS A 203 0.54 24.01 -8.48
N LYS A 204 0.01 22.81 -8.73
CA LYS A 204 -1.40 22.63 -9.11
C LYS A 204 -2.36 23.06 -8.00
N PHE A 205 -2.02 22.80 -6.74
CA PHE A 205 -2.85 23.22 -5.62
C PHE A 205 -2.94 24.74 -5.54
N ARG A 206 -1.79 25.43 -5.65
CA ARG A 206 -1.73 26.89 -5.72
C ARG A 206 -2.52 27.46 -6.90
N GLU A 207 -2.41 26.87 -8.09
CA GLU A 207 -3.19 27.27 -9.27
C GLU A 207 -4.71 27.14 -9.06
N ASN A 208 -5.15 26.24 -8.18
CA ASN A 208 -6.56 26.06 -7.80
C ASN A 208 -6.97 26.89 -6.56
N GLY A 209 -6.08 27.75 -6.05
CA GLY A 209 -6.34 28.59 -4.89
C GLY A 209 -6.49 27.80 -3.58
N ILE A 210 -5.83 26.64 -3.46
CA ILE A 210 -5.69 25.93 -2.19
C ILE A 210 -4.78 26.74 -1.27
N GLU A 211 -5.24 26.95 -0.04
CA GLU A 211 -4.56 27.77 0.98
C GLU A 211 -3.91 26.91 2.06
N ARG A 212 -4.36 25.66 2.22
CA ARG A 212 -3.82 24.69 3.18
C ARG A 212 -3.70 23.30 2.58
N ILE A 213 -2.57 22.65 2.80
CA ILE A 213 -2.31 21.27 2.37
C ILE A 213 -2.28 20.37 3.60
N VAL A 214 -3.18 19.40 3.65
CA VAL A 214 -3.11 18.29 4.60
C VAL A 214 -2.31 17.16 3.96
N ILE A 215 -1.25 16.70 4.62
CA ILE A 215 -0.47 15.54 4.16
C ILE A 215 -0.48 14.45 5.22
N VAL A 216 -0.93 13.25 4.84
CA VAL A 216 -1.12 12.10 5.74
C VAL A 216 -0.20 10.96 5.31
N GLU A 217 0.70 10.53 6.20
CA GLU A 217 1.76 9.55 5.90
C GLU A 217 2.20 8.83 7.20
N ASP A 218 2.68 7.59 7.09
CA ASP A 218 3.09 6.76 8.23
C ASP A 218 4.58 6.90 8.61
N ARG A 219 5.39 7.53 7.75
CA ARG A 219 6.83 7.72 7.92
C ARG A 219 7.20 9.18 8.15
N VAL A 220 7.77 9.47 9.32
CA VAL A 220 8.34 10.79 9.68
C VAL A 220 9.30 11.30 8.60
N LYS A 221 10.22 10.45 8.13
CA LYS A 221 11.17 10.78 7.05
C LYS A 221 10.50 11.35 5.81
N ASN A 222 9.39 10.75 5.41
CA ASN A 222 8.65 11.11 4.21
C ASN A 222 7.91 12.43 4.43
N LEU A 223 7.29 12.62 5.60
CA LEU A 223 6.65 13.88 5.98
C LEU A 223 7.63 15.04 6.00
N SER A 224 8.76 14.90 6.71
CA SER A 224 9.77 15.96 6.80
C SER A 224 10.27 16.36 5.41
N LYS A 225 10.61 15.38 4.56
CA LYS A 225 11.07 15.63 3.20
C LYS A 225 10.00 16.29 2.33
N ALA A 226 8.74 15.85 2.45
CA ALA A 226 7.63 16.43 1.70
C ALA A 226 7.41 17.89 2.11
N MET A 227 7.39 18.19 3.40
CA MET A 227 7.25 19.55 3.93
C MET A 227 8.36 20.48 3.43
N ASP A 228 9.61 20.02 3.42
CA ASP A 228 10.73 20.81 2.90
C ASP A 228 10.57 21.11 1.40
N LEU A 229 10.16 20.11 0.60
CA LEU A 229 9.89 20.29 -0.82
C LEU A 229 8.70 21.22 -1.08
N MET A 230 7.65 21.15 -0.25
CA MET A 230 6.49 22.04 -0.33
C MET A 230 6.92 23.48 -0.09
N ARG A 231 7.64 23.76 1.00
CA ARG A 231 8.14 25.11 1.34
C ARG A 231 9.05 25.68 0.26
N GLN A 232 9.94 24.86 -0.29
CA GLN A 232 10.81 25.28 -1.40
C GLN A 232 10.02 25.67 -2.66
N THR A 233 8.85 25.06 -2.88
CA THR A 233 8.01 25.30 -4.05
C THR A 233 7.06 26.49 -3.82
N ASP A 234 6.50 26.57 -2.62
CA ASP A 234 5.52 27.57 -2.21
C ASP A 234 5.61 27.79 -0.70
N ASN A 235 6.00 29.01 -0.29
CA ASN A 235 6.10 29.39 1.12
C ASN A 235 4.79 29.97 1.67
N ASP A 236 3.81 30.27 0.82
CA ASP A 236 2.58 30.94 1.23
C ASP A 236 1.48 29.93 1.61
N THR A 237 1.57 28.71 1.08
CA THR A 237 0.63 27.64 1.40
C THR A 237 0.92 27.01 2.76
N ASP A 238 -0.09 27.00 3.64
CA ASP A 238 -0.01 26.39 4.97
C ASP A 238 0.05 24.86 4.85
N VAL A 239 0.93 24.19 5.59
CA VAL A 239 1.08 22.72 5.54
C VAL A 239 0.70 22.14 6.90
N PHE A 240 -0.29 21.25 6.90
CA PHE A 240 -0.77 20.52 8.06
C PHE A 240 -0.36 19.04 7.94
N PRO A 241 0.83 18.67 8.45
CA PRO A 241 1.29 17.28 8.41
C PRO A 241 0.58 16.45 9.46
N VAL A 242 0.18 15.23 9.09
CA VAL A 242 -0.41 14.23 9.97
C VAL A 242 0.37 12.93 9.87
N TRP A 243 0.99 12.54 10.97
CA TRP A 243 1.72 11.29 11.10
C TRP A 243 0.84 10.19 11.69
N ILE A 244 0.55 9.16 10.88
CA ILE A 244 -0.17 7.98 11.38
C ILE A 244 0.83 6.98 11.93
N ARG A 245 0.80 6.77 13.25
CA ARG A 245 1.71 5.88 13.97
C ARG A 245 1.29 4.41 13.86
N ARG A 246 1.36 3.86 12.66
CA ARG A 246 0.95 2.48 12.37
C ARG A 246 2.12 1.60 11.92
N GLY A 247 1.99 0.30 12.21
CA GLY A 247 2.89 -0.73 11.71
C GLY A 247 4.33 -0.56 12.19
N GLN A 248 5.28 -1.01 11.37
CA GLN A 248 6.71 -1.00 11.74
C GLN A 248 7.37 0.39 11.80
N PHE A 249 6.62 1.45 11.49
CA PHE A 249 7.10 2.83 11.47
C PHE A 249 6.53 3.68 12.61
N SER A 250 5.67 3.12 13.48
CA SER A 250 4.98 3.82 14.59
C SER A 250 5.89 4.63 15.51
N ASP A 251 7.13 4.16 15.70
CA ASP A 251 8.12 4.76 16.59
C ASP A 251 9.45 5.07 15.87
N LYS A 252 9.46 4.99 14.54
CA LYS A 252 10.65 5.29 13.72
C LYS A 252 10.70 6.78 13.42
N ILE A 253 11.53 7.48 14.18
CA ILE A 253 11.75 8.92 14.07
C ILE A 253 13.12 9.26 13.48
N GLU A 254 13.23 10.46 12.92
CA GLU A 254 14.51 11.03 12.51
C GLU A 254 15.32 11.50 13.72
N LYS A 255 16.66 11.47 13.59
CA LYS A 255 17.57 11.90 14.66
C LYS A 255 17.38 13.39 14.96
N GLY A 256 17.55 13.77 16.22
CA GLY A 256 17.59 15.16 16.66
C GLY A 256 16.35 15.66 17.42
N LYS A 257 15.28 14.87 17.47
CA LYS A 257 14.10 15.13 18.31
C LYS A 257 13.65 13.84 18.99
N THR A 258 12.94 13.99 20.10
CA THR A 258 12.24 12.92 20.81
C THR A 258 10.96 12.51 20.07
N LEU A 259 10.43 11.35 20.42
CA LEU A 259 9.16 10.86 19.88
C LEU A 259 8.01 11.85 20.14
N ASP A 260 7.95 12.41 21.34
CA ASP A 260 6.90 13.37 21.75
C ASP A 260 6.99 14.69 20.98
N GLU A 261 8.20 15.17 20.71
CA GLU A 261 8.42 16.36 19.88
C GLU A 261 7.93 16.14 18.45
N TRP A 262 8.29 15.00 17.84
CA TRP A 262 7.78 14.64 16.51
C TRP A 262 6.27 14.42 16.50
N ALA A 263 5.73 13.77 17.53
CA ALA A 263 4.30 13.53 17.65
C ALA A 263 3.51 14.84 17.70
N ARG A 264 4.01 15.86 18.41
CA ARG A 264 3.39 17.17 18.46
C ARG A 264 3.51 17.93 17.14
N GLU A 265 4.70 17.94 16.53
CA GLU A 265 4.97 18.71 15.30
C GLU A 265 4.24 18.16 14.08
N LEU A 266 4.05 16.84 14.02
CA LEU A 266 3.43 16.15 12.89
C LEU A 266 2.00 15.72 13.19
N HIS A 267 1.35 16.31 14.19
CA HIS A 267 -0.03 16.00 14.62
C HIS A 267 -0.30 14.49 14.63
N ALA A 268 0.53 13.74 15.36
CA ALA A 268 0.51 12.30 15.29
C ALA A 268 -0.79 11.70 15.85
N ILE A 269 -1.32 10.73 15.12
CA ILE A 269 -2.50 9.94 15.48
C ILE A 269 -2.14 8.45 15.42
N ASN A 270 -2.83 7.61 16.20
CA ASN A 270 -2.54 6.17 16.18
C ASN A 270 -3.40 5.42 15.16
N ASP A 271 -4.59 5.94 14.89
CA ASP A 271 -5.52 5.36 13.92
C ASP A 271 -6.11 6.41 12.97
N ILE A 272 -6.41 6.00 11.73
CA ILE A 272 -6.99 6.87 10.70
C ILE A 272 -8.37 7.41 11.07
N SER A 273 -9.11 6.75 11.97
CA SER A 273 -10.40 7.24 12.48
C SER A 273 -10.26 8.51 13.32
N GLU A 274 -9.07 8.80 13.86
CA GLU A 274 -8.78 10.02 14.62
C GLU A 274 -8.56 11.25 13.72
N LEU A 275 -8.39 11.05 12.41
CA LEU A 275 -8.06 12.13 11.48
C LEU A 275 -9.16 13.21 11.43
N ILE A 276 -10.42 12.84 11.25
CA ILE A 276 -11.50 13.85 11.14
C ILE A 276 -11.61 14.69 12.43
N PRO A 277 -11.68 14.10 13.64
CA PRO A 277 -11.65 14.86 14.89
C PRO A 277 -10.45 15.81 14.98
N LEU A 278 -9.25 15.34 14.64
CA LEU A 278 -8.03 16.17 14.66
C LEU A 278 -8.14 17.38 13.70
N LEU A 279 -8.61 17.15 12.47
CA LEU A 279 -8.76 18.21 11.47
C LEU A 279 -9.84 19.23 11.87
N GLU A 280 -10.92 18.78 12.52
CA GLU A 280 -11.98 19.65 13.05
C GLU A 280 -11.50 20.49 14.24
N GLU A 281 -10.83 19.89 15.22
CA GLU A 281 -10.28 20.60 16.40
C GLU A 281 -9.31 21.71 16.00
N ASN A 282 -8.55 21.50 14.92
CA ASN A 282 -7.56 22.44 14.41
C ASN A 282 -8.14 23.42 13.36
N ASN A 283 -9.47 23.44 13.15
CA ASN A 283 -10.15 24.29 12.17
C ASN A 283 -9.49 24.21 10.79
N VAL A 284 -9.14 22.99 10.36
CA VAL A 284 -8.38 22.78 9.12
C VAL A 284 -9.17 23.25 7.91
N PHE A 285 -10.47 22.97 7.90
CA PHE A 285 -11.39 23.19 6.78
C PHE A 285 -11.99 24.61 6.69
N ASP A 286 -11.56 25.55 7.54
CA ASP A 286 -11.94 26.98 7.42
C ASP A 286 -11.25 27.67 6.23
N LYS A 287 -10.27 26.98 5.62
CA LYS A 287 -9.53 27.39 4.43
C LYS A 287 -9.88 26.48 3.24
N LYS A 288 -9.51 26.88 2.03
CA LYS A 288 -9.51 25.97 0.88
C LYS A 288 -8.42 24.91 1.03
N VAL A 289 -8.83 23.65 1.25
CA VAL A 289 -7.92 22.55 1.56
C VAL A 289 -7.62 21.68 0.33
N GLY A 290 -6.33 21.39 0.11
CA GLY A 290 -5.87 20.26 -0.68
C GLY A 290 -5.39 19.14 0.24
N SER A 291 -5.62 17.88 -0.12
CA SER A 291 -5.18 16.74 0.69
C SER A 291 -4.29 15.78 -0.09
N ILE A 292 -3.28 15.23 0.58
CA ILE A 292 -2.34 14.23 0.06
C ILE A 292 -2.32 13.05 1.03
N PHE A 293 -2.60 11.85 0.55
CA PHE A 293 -2.60 10.62 1.34
C PHE A 293 -1.59 9.62 0.81
N ASP A 294 -0.76 9.08 1.71
CA ASP A 294 -0.10 7.82 1.41
C ASP A 294 -1.06 6.65 1.33
N LEU A 295 -0.90 5.87 0.27
CA LEU A 295 -1.69 4.66 0.10
C LEU A 295 -1.29 3.62 1.14
N ASP A 296 0.01 3.39 1.30
CA ASP A 296 0.53 2.29 2.10
C ASP A 296 0.75 2.76 3.55
N GLY A 297 0.07 2.15 4.52
CA GLY A 297 0.13 2.55 5.93
C GLY A 297 -1.12 3.32 6.36
N PRO A 298 -1.34 4.56 5.87
CA PRO A 298 -2.52 5.33 6.22
C PRO A 298 -3.84 4.73 5.72
N LEU A 299 -3.91 4.40 4.43
CA LEU A 299 -5.15 3.91 3.80
C LEU A 299 -5.20 2.38 3.74
N HIS A 300 -4.07 1.73 3.44
CA HIS A 300 -3.96 0.27 3.34
C HIS A 300 -3.17 -0.32 4.51
N ASP A 301 -3.75 -1.33 5.15
CA ASP A 301 -3.05 -2.15 6.14
C ASP A 301 -2.04 -3.08 5.45
N ASP A 302 -0.75 -2.87 5.75
CA ASP A 302 0.34 -3.65 5.16
C ASP A 302 0.33 -5.13 5.61
N ASP A 303 -0.08 -5.43 6.83
CA ASP A 303 -0.12 -6.80 7.34
C ASP A 303 -1.31 -7.57 6.78
N LEU A 304 -2.47 -6.94 6.66
CA LEU A 304 -3.61 -7.50 5.94
C LEU A 304 -3.27 -7.70 4.46
N ARG A 305 -2.61 -6.73 3.82
CA ARG A 305 -2.11 -6.85 2.45
C ARG A 305 -1.18 -8.05 2.29
N LYS A 306 -0.21 -8.24 3.21
CA LYS A 306 0.69 -9.40 3.19
C LYS A 306 -0.08 -10.71 3.29
N LYS A 307 -1.06 -10.77 4.19
CA LYS A 307 -1.90 -11.95 4.41
C LYS A 307 -2.68 -12.33 3.14
N ILE A 308 -3.46 -11.39 2.58
CA ILE A 308 -4.26 -11.64 1.37
C ILE A 308 -3.36 -12.02 0.19
N GLN A 309 -2.23 -11.34 -0.01
CA GLN A 309 -1.29 -11.69 -1.08
C GLN A 309 -0.74 -13.12 -0.90
N THR A 310 -0.44 -13.52 0.34
CA THR A 310 0.06 -14.87 0.64
C THR A 310 -1.00 -15.93 0.34
N GLU A 311 -2.23 -15.72 0.80
CA GLU A 311 -3.39 -16.59 0.52
C GLU A 311 -3.62 -16.76 -0.99
N VAL A 312 -3.62 -15.66 -1.74
CA VAL A 312 -3.82 -15.68 -3.20
C VAL A 312 -2.68 -16.39 -3.93
N VAL A 313 -1.43 -16.23 -3.49
CA VAL A 313 -0.30 -16.96 -4.07
C VAL A 313 -0.44 -18.45 -3.80
N ILE A 314 -0.72 -18.87 -2.57
CA ILE A 314 -0.90 -20.30 -2.25
C ILE A 314 -2.00 -20.90 -3.11
N LYS A 315 -3.17 -20.25 -3.17
CA LYS A 315 -4.27 -20.68 -4.02
C LYS A 315 -3.85 -20.81 -5.49
N TYR A 316 -3.11 -19.84 -6.01
CA TYR A 316 -2.59 -19.89 -7.38
C TYR A 316 -1.65 -21.06 -7.61
N LEU A 317 -0.73 -21.33 -6.68
CA LEU A 317 0.19 -22.46 -6.76
C LEU A 317 -0.56 -23.80 -6.74
N GLN A 318 -1.61 -23.93 -5.91
CA GLN A 318 -2.50 -25.11 -5.89
C GLN A 318 -3.26 -25.27 -7.21
N GLU A 319 -3.84 -24.20 -7.74
CA GLU A 319 -4.55 -24.21 -9.04
C GLU A 319 -3.63 -24.64 -10.21
N LYS A 320 -2.32 -24.38 -10.09
CA LYS A 320 -1.31 -24.76 -11.07
C LYS A 320 -0.68 -26.14 -10.82
N ASN A 321 -1.04 -26.81 -9.73
CA ASN A 321 -0.41 -28.05 -9.27
C ASN A 321 1.12 -27.90 -9.09
N TRP A 322 1.54 -26.75 -8.55
CA TRP A 322 2.94 -26.41 -8.27
C TRP A 322 3.30 -26.63 -6.80
N ILE A 323 2.31 -26.89 -5.94
CA ILE A 323 2.43 -27.36 -4.57
C ILE A 323 1.39 -28.44 -4.33
#